data_AF-A0A922VSA4-F1
#
_entry.id   AF-A0A922VSA4-F1
#
_cell.length_a   1.000
_cell.length_b   1.000
_cell.length_c   1.000
_cell.angle_alpha   90.00
_cell.angle_beta   90.00
_cell.angle_gamma   90.00
#
_symmetry.space_group_name_H-M   'P 1'
#
loop_
_entity.id
_entity.type
_entity.pdbx_description
1 polymer ?
#
loop_
_entity_poly.entity_id
_entity_poly.type
_entity_poly.pdbx_seq_one_letter_code
_entity_poly.pdbx_strand_id
1 'polypeptide(L)'
;MAGLEITQLARNPYSLGMAARFLSEHRPFSEMEFGATIQSLMFQIHEGTHLVATHGDTMAGYLGWLRVDQACAEDWQAGRGRLFAKRDGLAIAVTLFATERAEDILPMLKAAKRMEPGRSVYWKRYFVDGRPPSGRQVKVRG
;
A
#
# COMPACT_ATOMS: atom_id res chain seq x y z
N MET A 1 16.00 -17.90 -11.92
CA MET A 1 14.87 -17.07 -11.47
C MET A 1 15.40 -15.69 -11.19
N ALA A 2 14.81 -14.64 -11.77
CA ALA A 2 15.21 -13.26 -11.48
C ALA A 2 14.93 -12.92 -10.01
N GLY A 3 15.85 -12.19 -9.37
CA GLY A 3 15.71 -11.75 -7.98
C GLY A 3 14.53 -10.81 -7.79
N LEU A 4 14.10 -10.63 -6.53
CA LEU A 4 13.12 -9.61 -6.16
C LEU A 4 13.80 -8.24 -6.17
N GLU A 5 13.25 -7.31 -6.94
CA GLU A 5 13.61 -5.89 -6.88
C GLU A 5 12.44 -5.09 -6.34
N ILE A 6 12.73 -4.11 -5.47
CA ILE A 6 11.71 -3.22 -4.88
C ILE A 6 12.12 -1.78 -5.16
N THR A 7 11.29 -1.08 -5.93
CA THR A 7 11.58 0.27 -6.41
C THR A 7 10.34 1.18 -6.29
N GLN A 8 10.51 2.45 -6.65
CA GLN A 8 9.38 3.37 -6.88
C GLN A 8 9.23 3.61 -8.36
N LEU A 9 7.99 3.80 -8.81
CA LEU A 9 7.73 4.25 -10.17
C LEU A 9 8.05 5.74 -10.30
N ALA A 10 8.35 6.16 -11.52
CA ALA A 10 8.45 7.56 -11.86
C ALA A 10 7.10 8.28 -11.68
N ARG A 11 7.14 9.59 -11.43
CA ARG A 11 5.93 10.39 -11.17
C ARG A 11 5.30 10.86 -12.48
N ASN A 12 4.72 9.95 -13.24
CA ASN A 12 4.12 10.26 -14.53
C ASN A 12 2.87 9.40 -14.84
N PRO A 13 2.07 9.77 -15.85
CA PRO A 13 0.86 9.04 -16.21
C PRO A 13 1.11 7.60 -16.68
N TYR A 14 2.28 7.30 -17.25
CA TYR A 14 2.61 5.93 -17.66
C TYR A 14 2.72 5.00 -16.45
N SER A 15 3.37 5.46 -15.38
CA SER A 15 3.46 4.76 -14.11
C SER A 15 2.09 4.56 -13.45
N LEU A 16 1.17 5.51 -13.58
CA LEU A 16 -0.22 5.32 -13.16
C LEU A 16 -0.87 4.17 -13.94
N GLY A 17 -0.70 4.14 -15.26
CA GLY A 17 -1.21 3.06 -16.11
C GLY A 17 -0.67 1.69 -15.73
N MET A 18 0.63 1.59 -15.42
CA MET A 18 1.26 0.34 -14.96
C MET A 18 0.64 -0.15 -13.65
N ALA A 19 0.55 0.72 -12.63
CA ALA A 19 -0.01 0.36 -11.33
C ALA A 19 -1.51 0.02 -11.42
N ALA A 20 -2.27 0.79 -12.20
CA ALA A 20 -3.71 0.56 -12.42
C ALA A 20 -3.96 -0.77 -13.12
N ARG A 21 -3.20 -1.08 -14.18
CA ARG A 21 -3.28 -2.37 -14.87
C ARG A 21 -3.02 -3.52 -13.89
N PHE A 22 -1.91 -3.47 -13.15
CA PHE A 22 -1.56 -4.51 -12.19
C PHE A 22 -2.70 -4.72 -11.16
N LEU A 23 -3.17 -3.66 -10.52
CA LEU A 23 -4.26 -3.77 -9.54
C LEU A 23 -5.58 -4.27 -10.16
N SER A 24 -5.88 -3.91 -11.42
CA SER A 24 -7.12 -4.34 -12.09
C SER A 24 -7.18 -5.87 -12.29
N GLU A 25 -6.04 -6.56 -12.26
CA GLU A 25 -5.93 -8.01 -12.39
C GLU A 25 -6.06 -8.73 -11.02
N HIS A 26 -6.12 -7.98 -9.91
CA HIS A 26 -6.08 -8.51 -8.54
C HIS A 26 -7.32 -8.14 -7.72
N ARG A 27 -8.01 -9.14 -7.18
CA ARG A 27 -9.07 -8.91 -6.18
C ARG A 27 -8.48 -8.36 -4.87
N PRO A 28 -9.21 -7.46 -4.16
CA PRO A 28 -10.53 -6.94 -4.48
C PRO A 28 -10.52 -5.78 -5.50
N PHE A 29 -9.36 -5.27 -5.88
CA PHE A 29 -9.22 -4.04 -6.67
C PHE A 29 -9.83 -4.14 -8.08
N SER A 30 -9.86 -5.33 -8.67
CA SER A 30 -10.59 -5.62 -9.91
C SER A 30 -12.10 -5.35 -9.85
N GLU A 31 -12.67 -5.29 -8.65
CA GLU A 31 -14.11 -5.11 -8.39
C GLU A 31 -14.43 -3.81 -7.64
N MET A 32 -13.41 -3.06 -7.26
CA MET A 32 -13.58 -1.79 -6.57
C MET A 32 -13.92 -0.68 -7.57
N GLU A 33 -14.63 0.33 -7.08
CA GLU A 33 -14.91 1.56 -7.83
C GLU A 33 -13.62 2.17 -8.40
N PHE A 34 -13.59 2.32 -9.72
CA PHE A 34 -12.42 2.80 -10.46
C PHE A 34 -11.97 4.19 -9.98
N GLY A 35 -12.91 5.12 -9.80
CA GLY A 35 -12.62 6.50 -9.43
C GLY A 35 -11.85 6.62 -8.11
N ALA A 36 -12.29 5.93 -7.05
CA ALA A 36 -11.64 5.97 -5.75
C ALA A 36 -10.24 5.32 -5.76
N THR A 37 -10.11 4.20 -6.48
CA THR A 37 -8.83 3.48 -6.60
C THR A 37 -7.81 4.32 -7.39
N ILE A 38 -8.22 4.93 -8.50
CA ILE A 38 -7.35 5.78 -9.32
C ILE A 38 -6.94 7.05 -8.58
N GLN A 39 -7.84 7.69 -7.84
CA GLN A 39 -7.48 8.84 -6.98
C GLN A 39 -6.40 8.47 -5.96
N SER A 40 -6.51 7.29 -5.34
CA SER A 40 -5.51 6.80 -4.39
C SER A 40 -4.16 6.52 -5.06
N LEU A 41 -4.16 5.89 -6.24
CA LEU A 41 -2.94 5.66 -7.02
C LEU A 41 -2.26 6.97 -7.44
N MET A 42 -3.02 7.92 -7.98
CA MET A 42 -2.49 9.23 -8.38
C MET A 42 -1.81 9.93 -7.20
N PHE A 43 -2.47 9.96 -6.05
CA PHE A 43 -1.90 10.55 -4.83
C PHE A 43 -0.59 9.85 -4.43
N GLN A 44 -0.59 8.52 -4.36
CA GLN A 44 0.58 7.75 -3.90
C GLN A 44 1.78 7.84 -4.86
N ILE A 45 1.51 7.90 -6.16
CA ILE A 45 2.56 8.11 -7.18
C ILE A 45 3.11 9.52 -7.06
N HIS A 46 2.24 10.53 -6.95
CA HIS A 46 2.65 11.92 -6.84
C HIS A 46 3.51 12.20 -5.58
N GLU A 47 3.06 11.71 -4.42
CA GLU A 47 3.75 11.90 -3.14
C GLU A 47 4.94 10.95 -2.94
N GLY A 48 5.13 9.98 -3.84
CA GLY A 48 6.14 8.93 -3.66
C GLY A 48 5.86 8.05 -2.44
N THR A 49 4.60 7.80 -2.11
CA THR A 49 4.16 6.91 -1.02
C THR A 49 3.69 5.57 -1.55
N HIS A 50 4.49 4.99 -2.43
CA HIS A 50 4.28 3.66 -2.99
C HIS A 50 5.61 2.96 -3.25
N LEU A 51 5.51 1.64 -3.42
CA LEU A 51 6.56 0.74 -3.86
C LEU A 51 5.99 -0.26 -4.85
N VAL A 52 6.85 -0.73 -5.73
CA VAL A 52 6.56 -1.83 -6.66
C VAL A 52 7.56 -2.94 -6.45
N ALA A 53 7.10 -4.18 -6.56
CA ALA A 53 7.94 -5.35 -6.59
C ALA A 53 8.04 -5.85 -8.03
N THR A 54 9.24 -6.16 -8.49
CA THR A 54 9.49 -6.72 -9.82
C THR A 54 10.32 -7.99 -9.72
N HIS A 55 10.07 -8.93 -10.62
CA HIS A 55 10.91 -10.09 -10.87
C HIS A 55 11.36 -10.06 -12.33
N GLY A 56 12.57 -9.55 -12.57
CA GLY A 56 12.98 -9.16 -13.92
C GLY A 56 12.14 -7.97 -14.39
N ASP A 57 11.61 -8.05 -15.61
CA ASP A 57 10.84 -6.95 -16.21
C ASP A 57 9.33 -6.98 -15.87
N THR A 58 8.89 -7.96 -15.07
CA THR A 58 7.48 -8.11 -14.70
C THR A 58 7.20 -7.56 -13.32
N MET A 59 6.20 -6.68 -13.22
CA MET A 59 5.64 -6.22 -11.96
C MET A 59 4.89 -7.36 -11.27
N ALA A 60 5.31 -7.70 -10.06
CA ALA A 60 4.74 -8.78 -9.24
C ALA A 60 4.05 -8.25 -7.98
N GLY A 61 4.14 -6.94 -7.69
CA GLY A 61 3.48 -6.36 -6.53
C GLY A 61 3.40 -4.84 -6.57
N TYR A 62 2.38 -4.31 -5.88
CA TYR A 62 2.19 -2.89 -5.62
C TYR A 62 1.82 -2.69 -4.16
N LEU A 63 2.50 -1.77 -3.47
CA LEU A 63 2.21 -1.38 -2.10
C LEU A 63 2.16 0.16 -2.01
N GLY A 64 1.00 0.71 -1.70
CA GLY A 64 0.76 2.14 -1.51
C GLY A 64 0.24 2.46 -0.12
N TRP A 65 0.69 3.59 0.43
CA TRP A 65 0.30 4.06 1.76
C TRP A 65 -0.05 5.54 1.79
N LEU A 66 -0.74 5.93 2.86
CA LEU A 66 -0.93 7.32 3.27
C LEU A 66 -0.14 7.58 4.56
N ARG A 67 0.45 8.76 4.69
CA ARG A 67 0.89 9.30 5.99
C ARG A 67 -0.33 9.89 6.69
N VAL A 68 -0.52 9.57 7.97
CA VAL A 68 -1.72 9.93 8.73
C VAL A 68 -1.37 10.19 10.20
N ASP A 69 -2.28 10.86 10.93
CA ASP A 69 -2.18 10.90 12.39
C ASP A 69 -2.38 9.52 13.00
N GLN A 70 -1.74 9.27 14.14
CA GLN A 70 -1.80 7.97 14.80
C GLN A 70 -3.23 7.59 15.20
N ALA A 71 -3.98 8.53 15.79
CA ALA A 71 -5.38 8.31 16.16
C ALA A 71 -6.26 7.97 14.94
N CYS A 72 -6.04 8.65 13.81
CA CYS A 72 -6.74 8.38 12.55
C CYS A 72 -6.45 6.96 12.04
N ALA A 73 -5.20 6.51 12.11
CA ALA A 73 -4.84 5.13 11.75
C ALA A 73 -5.50 4.10 12.67
N GLU A 74 -5.55 4.37 13.98
CA GLU A 74 -6.16 3.49 14.99
C GLU A 74 -7.69 3.37 14.81
N ASP A 75 -8.39 4.49 14.59
CA ASP A 75 -9.83 4.49 14.32
C ASP A 75 -10.16 3.81 13.00
N TRP A 76 -9.38 4.08 11.95
CA TRP A 76 -9.52 3.36 10.70
C TRP A 76 -9.31 1.86 10.92
N GLN A 77 -8.24 1.45 11.61
CA GLN A 77 -7.95 0.04 11.86
C GLN A 77 -9.10 -0.65 12.61
N ALA A 78 -9.69 0.03 13.59
CA ALA A 78 -10.83 -0.46 14.37
C ALA A 78 -12.18 -0.38 13.64
N GLY A 79 -12.22 0.13 12.40
CA GLY A 79 -13.46 0.26 11.62
C GLY A 79 -14.37 1.40 12.07
N ARG A 80 -13.84 2.36 12.86
CA ARG A 80 -14.59 3.50 13.41
C ARG A 80 -14.40 4.80 12.63
N GLY A 81 -13.51 4.83 11.64
CA GLY A 81 -13.17 6.06 10.92
C GLY A 81 -12.61 5.84 9.52
N ARG A 82 -12.50 6.95 8.78
CA ARG A 82 -11.85 7.03 7.47
C ARG A 82 -10.43 7.56 7.62
N LEU A 83 -9.57 7.23 6.66
CA LEU A 83 -8.22 7.78 6.59
C LEU A 83 -8.23 9.18 5.97
N PHE A 84 -7.44 10.08 6.55
CA PHE A 84 -7.17 11.40 5.99
C PHE A 84 -5.65 11.58 5.91
N ALA A 85 -5.15 11.90 4.72
CA ALA A 85 -3.73 12.10 4.52
C ALA A 85 -3.24 13.34 5.29
N LYS A 86 -2.10 13.19 5.95
CA LYS A 86 -1.39 14.26 6.65
C LYS A 86 0.11 14.09 6.41
N ARG A 87 0.71 15.06 5.75
CA ARG A 87 2.13 15.01 5.33
C ARG A 87 3.07 14.70 6.51
N ASP A 88 2.84 15.34 7.64
CA ASP A 88 3.65 15.18 8.86
C ASP A 88 3.07 14.15 9.85
N GLY A 89 2.19 13.27 9.36
CA GLY A 89 1.62 12.20 10.17
C GLY A 89 2.69 11.28 10.75
N LEU A 90 2.48 10.84 11.99
CA LEU A 90 3.38 9.94 12.73
C LEU A 90 3.12 8.45 12.43
N ALA A 91 2.16 8.15 11.57
CA ALA A 91 1.82 6.81 11.14
C ALA A 91 1.72 6.73 9.62
N ILE A 92 1.90 5.52 9.10
CA ILE A 92 1.51 5.16 7.75
C ILE A 92 0.40 4.12 7.78
N ALA A 93 -0.60 4.31 6.93
CA ALA A 93 -1.66 3.34 6.69
C ALA A 93 -1.49 2.77 5.28
N VAL A 94 -1.25 1.46 5.16
CA VAL A 94 -1.20 0.77 3.88
C VAL A 94 -2.62 0.63 3.34
N THR A 95 -2.89 1.27 2.20
CA THR A 95 -4.23 1.42 1.63
C THR A 95 -4.44 0.56 0.40
N LEU A 96 -3.40 0.39 -0.43
CA LEU A 96 -3.44 -0.47 -1.62
C LEU A 96 -2.30 -1.45 -1.50
N PHE A 97 -2.60 -2.74 -1.51
CA PHE A 97 -1.57 -3.76 -1.45
C PHE A 97 -2.01 -5.04 -2.16
N ALA A 98 -1.30 -5.37 -3.23
CA ALA A 98 -1.41 -6.64 -3.94
C ALA A 98 0.00 -7.15 -4.26
N THR A 99 0.17 -8.47 -4.21
CA THR A 99 1.39 -9.16 -4.65
C THR A 99 0.99 -10.54 -5.15
N GLU A 100 1.65 -10.99 -6.22
CA GLU A 100 1.48 -12.32 -6.80
C GLU A 100 2.13 -13.40 -5.93
N ARG A 101 3.14 -13.02 -5.13
CA ARG A 101 3.92 -13.95 -4.31
C ARG A 101 3.84 -13.58 -2.83
N ALA A 102 3.44 -14.56 -2.01
CA ALA A 102 3.31 -14.37 -0.57
C ALA A 102 4.65 -14.06 0.12
N GLU A 103 5.77 -14.56 -0.43
CA GLU A 103 7.12 -14.31 0.08
C GLU A 103 7.56 -12.84 -0.03
N ASP A 104 6.97 -12.07 -0.95
CA ASP A 104 7.31 -10.65 -1.18
C ASP A 104 6.64 -9.72 -0.16
N ILE A 105 5.63 -10.22 0.57
CA ILE A 105 4.83 -9.40 1.49
C ILE A 105 5.70 -8.72 2.55
N LEU A 106 6.53 -9.50 3.24
CA LEU A 106 7.38 -8.98 4.31
C LEU A 106 8.52 -8.09 3.77
N PRO A 107 9.24 -8.45 2.70
CA PRO A 107 10.18 -7.54 2.03
C PRO A 107 9.59 -6.18 1.67
N MET A 108 8.40 -6.14 1.04
CA MET A 108 7.76 -4.88 0.65
C MET A 108 7.36 -4.03 1.86
N LEU A 109 6.77 -4.63 2.89
CA LEU A 109 6.43 -3.92 4.13
C LEU A 109 7.68 -3.37 4.84
N LYS A 110 8.78 -4.14 4.87
CA LYS A 110 10.06 -3.68 5.42
C LYS A 110 10.63 -2.50 4.62
N ALA A 111 10.52 -2.54 3.29
CA ALA A 111 10.96 -1.46 2.42
C ALA A 111 10.14 -0.18 2.67
N ALA A 112 8.81 -0.28 2.76
CA ALA A 112 7.94 0.87 3.08
C ALA A 112 8.30 1.48 4.44
N LYS A 113 8.55 0.64 5.46
CA LYS A 113 8.99 1.10 6.78
C LYS A 113 10.34 1.81 6.74
N ARG A 114 11.29 1.37 5.91
CA ARG A 114 12.59 2.04 5.74
C ARG A 114 12.46 3.41 5.09
N MET A 115 11.52 3.57 4.17
CA MET A 115 11.22 4.87 3.55
C MET A 115 10.58 5.87 4.52
N GLU A 116 9.95 5.37 5.57
CA GLU A 116 9.19 6.16 6.53
C GLU A 116 9.73 5.95 7.96
N PRO A 117 11.00 6.31 8.21
CA PRO A 117 11.64 6.09 9.50
C PRO A 117 10.89 6.85 10.60
N GLY A 118 10.76 6.21 11.77
CA GLY A 118 10.07 6.78 12.92
C GLY A 118 8.54 6.73 12.87
N ARG A 119 7.94 6.24 11.78
CA ARG A 119 6.47 6.12 11.67
C ARG A 119 5.96 4.73 12.02
N SER A 120 4.84 4.68 12.75
CA SER A 120 4.12 3.44 13.01
C SER A 120 3.42 2.93 11.75
N VAL A 121 3.31 1.62 11.57
CA VAL A 121 2.73 1.02 10.34
C VAL A 121 1.42 0.31 10.68
N TYR A 122 0.38 0.66 9.94
CA TYR A 122 -0.98 0.12 10.07
C TYR A 122 -1.42 -0.50 8.74
N TRP A 123 -2.00 -1.69 8.76
CA TRP A 123 -2.62 -2.27 7.57
C TRP A 123 -3.77 -3.19 7.91
N LYS A 124 -4.68 -3.38 6.95
CA LYS A 124 -5.75 -4.37 6.98
C LYS A 124 -5.50 -5.42 5.90
N ARG A 125 -5.67 -6.69 6.25
CA ARG A 125 -5.74 -7.77 5.27
C ARG A 125 -7.20 -8.06 5.00
N TYR A 126 -7.61 -7.87 3.75
CA TYR A 126 -8.89 -8.36 3.25
C TYR A 126 -8.67 -9.78 2.76
N PHE A 127 -9.52 -10.72 3.19
CA PHE A 127 -9.42 -12.11 2.76
C PHE A 127 -10.38 -12.36 1.60
N VAL A 128 -9.89 -13.08 0.58
CA VAL A 128 -10.67 -13.42 -0.62
C VAL A 128 -11.86 -14.33 -0.29
N ASP A 129 -11.78 -15.08 0.82
CA ASP A 129 -12.83 -15.99 1.32
C ASP A 129 -13.95 -15.28 2.10
N GLY A 130 -14.01 -13.94 2.08
CA GLY A 130 -15.07 -13.17 2.72
C GLY A 130 -14.96 -13.06 4.24
N ARG A 131 -13.89 -13.58 4.85
CA ARG A 131 -13.66 -13.39 6.29
C ARG A 131 -13.46 -11.90 6.63
N PRO A 132 -13.88 -11.46 7.83
CA PRO A 132 -13.69 -10.10 8.28
C PRO A 132 -12.22 -9.68 8.15
N PRO A 133 -11.94 -8.44 7.69
CA PRO A 133 -10.56 -7.99 7.52
C PRO A 133 -9.77 -8.11 8.83
N SER A 134 -8.58 -8.70 8.79
CA SER A 134 -7.69 -8.73 9.96
C SER A 134 -6.75 -7.53 9.92
N GLY A 135 -6.86 -6.66 10.93
CA GLY A 135 -5.91 -5.57 11.13
C GLY A 135 -4.60 -6.08 11.72
N ARG A 136 -3.47 -5.55 11.25
CA ARG A 136 -2.16 -5.71 11.90
C ARG A 136 -1.55 -4.33 12.14
N GLN A 137 -0.86 -4.20 13.26
CA GLN A 137 -0.20 -2.96 13.69
C GLN A 137 1.24 -3.27 14.10
N VAL A 138 2.16 -2.42 13.67
CA VAL A 138 3.55 -2.39 14.18
C VAL A 138 3.81 -1.00 14.72
N LYS A 139 3.78 -0.87 16.05
CA LYS A 139 4.09 0.39 16.75
C LYS A 139 5.59 0.59 16.82
N VAL A 140 6.06 1.82 16.60
CA VAL A 140 7.40 2.22 17.06
C VAL A 140 7.28 2.41 18.59
N ARG A 141 8.23 1.86 19.37
CA ARG A 141 8.29 2.18 20.80
C ARG A 141 8.67 3.66 20.91
N GLY A 142 7.81 4.45 21.54
CA GLY A 142 8.14 5.80 21.99
C GLY A 142 9.22 5.78 23.05
#